data_AF-A0A537ZW04-F1
#
_entry.id   AF-A0A537ZW04-F1
#
_cell.length_a   1.000
_cell.length_b   1.000
_cell.length_c   1.000
_cell.angle_alpha   90.00
_cell.angle_beta   90.00
_cell.angle_gamma   90.00
#
_symmetry.space_group_name_H-M   'P 1'
#
loop_
_entity.id
_entity.type
_entity.pdbx_description
1 polymer ?
#
loop_
_entity_poly.entity_id
_entity_poly.type
_entity_poly.pdbx_seq_one_letter_code
_entity_poly.pdbx_strand_id
1 'polypeptide(L)'
;MEGDLLLRRPGGAGGSPARRNLEPLDLYRARYQETEGAQPLARLQDVDLGIYLVDDLLVKTDRASMAHSLEARVPFCDPAVAELALALPTSKKVRGFAKKRLLRRAVAPLLPWSIARARKQGFSVPMAAWLRGGLEPFAREVLATETVGRQGYLRPDHVSRLIDAHVAGREDLSRQIWGLMAFTLWVERYASSAAPIPA
;
A
#
# COMPACT_ATOMS: atom_id res chain seq x y z
N MET A 1 -5.53 -11.46 -26.67
CA MET A 1 -6.12 -12.76 -26.26
C MET A 1 -6.01 -12.83 -24.75
N GLU A 2 -7.17 -13.04 -24.13
CA GLU A 2 -7.50 -12.66 -22.76
C GLU A 2 -6.70 -13.40 -21.68
N GLY A 3 -6.20 -12.64 -20.70
CA GLY A 3 -5.61 -13.15 -19.47
C GLY A 3 -6.70 -13.46 -18.45
N ASP A 4 -7.30 -14.63 -18.59
CA ASP A 4 -8.34 -15.20 -17.72
C ASP A 4 -7.73 -15.77 -16.42
N LEU A 5 -7.21 -14.88 -15.57
CA LEU A 5 -6.56 -15.25 -14.29
C LEU A 5 -7.08 -14.49 -13.06
N LEU A 6 -8.23 -13.84 -13.17
CA LEU A 6 -8.92 -13.24 -12.01
C LEU A 6 -10.33 -13.83 -11.88
N LEU A 7 -10.49 -14.69 -10.87
CA LEU A 7 -11.75 -15.21 -10.35
C LEU A 7 -12.50 -16.20 -11.26
N ARG A 8 -12.02 -17.45 -11.31
CA ARG A 8 -12.86 -18.60 -11.68
C ARG A 8 -14.06 -18.66 -10.72
N ARG A 9 -15.27 -18.40 -11.21
CA ARG A 9 -16.51 -18.77 -10.51
C ARG A 9 -16.60 -20.31 -10.51
N PRO A 10 -16.62 -20.99 -9.35
CA PRO A 10 -16.97 -22.39 -9.35
C PRO A 10 -18.47 -22.52 -9.64
N GLY A 11 -18.79 -23.34 -10.64
CA GLY A 11 -20.15 -23.75 -10.95
C GLY A 11 -20.85 -24.31 -9.71
N GLY A 12 -22.15 -24.07 -9.64
CA GLY A 12 -22.97 -24.42 -8.49
C GLY A 12 -23.01 -25.93 -8.23
N ALA A 13 -22.71 -26.29 -7.00
CA ALA A 13 -23.35 -27.38 -6.28
C ALA A 13 -23.46 -26.95 -4.81
N GLY A 14 -24.65 -27.08 -4.25
CA GLY A 14 -25.03 -26.55 -2.94
C GLY A 14 -24.09 -26.95 -1.81
N GLY A 15 -23.41 -25.95 -1.27
CA GLY A 15 -22.62 -26.00 -0.05
C GLY A 15 -22.08 -24.61 0.18
N SER A 16 -22.51 -23.94 1.25
CA SER A 16 -21.96 -22.63 1.64
C SER A 16 -20.42 -22.77 1.66
N PRO A 17 -19.66 -22.05 0.82
CA PRO A 17 -18.21 -22.19 0.84
C PRO A 17 -17.78 -21.80 2.24
N ALA A 18 -17.23 -22.77 2.99
CA ALA A 18 -16.67 -22.52 4.30
C ALA A 18 -15.78 -21.29 4.17
N ARG A 19 -16.11 -20.22 4.90
CA ARG A 19 -15.31 -18.99 4.90
C ARG A 19 -13.89 -19.42 5.23
N ARG A 20 -12.99 -19.45 4.24
CA ARG A 20 -11.57 -19.61 4.52
C ARG A 20 -11.23 -18.41 5.41
N ASN A 21 -10.88 -18.67 6.66
CA ASN A 21 -10.22 -17.68 7.50
C ASN A 21 -8.89 -17.37 6.81
N LEU A 22 -8.90 -16.40 5.91
CA LEU A 22 -7.71 -15.84 5.30
C LEU A 22 -7.18 -14.83 6.30
N GLU A 23 -6.14 -15.19 7.04
CA GLU A 23 -5.43 -14.21 7.86
C GLU A 23 -4.58 -13.34 6.91
N PRO A 24 -4.70 -11.99 6.94
CA PRO A 24 -3.98 -11.12 6.01
C PRO A 24 -2.46 -11.32 6.01
N LEU A 25 -1.91 -11.83 7.12
CA LEU A 25 -0.48 -12.06 7.28
C LEU A 25 -0.01 -13.42 6.76
N ASP A 26 -0.91 -14.32 6.36
CA ASP A 26 -0.54 -15.66 5.90
C ASP A 26 0.38 -15.60 4.68
N LEU A 27 0.10 -14.69 3.74
CA LEU A 27 0.94 -14.48 2.56
C LEU A 27 2.38 -14.07 2.95
N TYR A 28 2.50 -13.12 3.88
CA TYR A 28 3.80 -12.64 4.37
C TYR A 28 4.54 -13.75 5.11
N ARG A 29 3.83 -14.53 5.92
CA ARG A 29 4.40 -15.64 6.70
C ARG A 29 4.90 -16.76 5.80
N ALA A 30 4.11 -17.15 4.81
CA ALA A 30 4.47 -18.18 3.84
C ALA A 30 5.75 -17.78 3.09
N ARG A 31 5.80 -16.56 2.54
CA ARG A 31 6.99 -16.06 1.83
C ARG A 31 8.22 -15.98 2.74
N TYR A 32 8.05 -15.54 3.98
CA TYR A 32 9.16 -15.48 4.95
C TYR A 32 9.71 -16.88 5.30
N GLN A 33 8.88 -17.92 5.26
CA GLN A 33 9.28 -19.31 5.52
C GLN A 33 10.11 -19.91 4.37
N GLU A 34 9.87 -19.50 3.12
CA GLU A 34 10.61 -20.00 1.95
C GLU A 34 12.13 -19.73 2.02
N THR A 35 12.54 -18.73 2.81
CA THR A 35 13.95 -18.36 3.01
C THR A 35 14.48 -18.78 4.38
N GLU A 36 13.90 -19.84 4.98
CA GLU A 36 14.39 -20.42 6.22
C GLU A 36 15.89 -20.77 6.15
N GLY A 37 16.63 -20.48 7.23
CA GLY A 37 18.08 -20.64 7.29
C GLY A 37 18.91 -19.45 6.76
N ALA A 38 18.31 -18.52 5.99
CA ALA A 38 19.00 -17.30 5.58
C ALA A 38 19.11 -16.26 6.71
N GLN A 39 20.00 -15.27 6.55
CA GLN A 39 20.11 -14.18 7.51
C GLN A 39 18.81 -13.37 7.60
N PRO A 40 18.38 -12.92 8.80
CA PRO A 40 17.09 -12.24 8.98
C PRO A 40 16.83 -11.08 8.03
N LEU A 41 17.85 -10.26 7.74
CA LEU A 41 17.70 -9.16 6.77
C LEU A 41 17.37 -9.66 5.37
N ALA A 42 18.05 -10.72 4.89
CA ALA A 42 17.82 -11.25 3.55
C ALA A 42 16.39 -11.81 3.43
N ARG A 43 15.89 -12.48 4.47
CA ARG A 43 14.52 -12.98 4.54
C ARG A 43 13.48 -11.86 4.46
N LEU A 44 13.69 -10.77 5.20
CA LEU A 44 12.81 -9.59 5.13
C LEU A 44 12.87 -8.91 3.76
N GLN A 45 14.06 -8.80 3.17
CA GLN A 45 14.22 -8.23 1.83
C GLN A 45 13.51 -9.08 0.76
N ASP A 46 13.52 -10.40 0.88
CA ASP A 46 12.82 -11.31 -0.03
C ASP A 46 11.30 -11.17 0.05
N VAL A 47 10.75 -11.02 1.25
CA VAL A 47 9.33 -10.68 1.47
C VAL A 47 8.99 -9.33 0.84
N ASP A 48 9.81 -8.31 1.09
CA ASP A 48 9.61 -6.98 0.51
C ASP A 48 9.66 -7.01 -1.02
N LEU A 49 10.57 -7.80 -1.61
CA LEU A 49 10.67 -7.94 -3.07
C LEU A 49 9.46 -8.66 -3.67
N GLY A 50 8.98 -9.73 -3.03
CA GLY A 50 7.90 -10.56 -3.55
C GLY A 50 6.50 -9.98 -3.36
N ILE A 51 6.31 -9.15 -2.33
CA ILE A 51 4.97 -8.65 -1.96
C ILE A 51 4.96 -7.12 -2.01
N TYR A 52 5.72 -6.45 -1.15
CA TYR A 52 5.61 -5.00 -1.00
C TYR A 52 6.02 -4.23 -2.28
N LEU A 53 7.12 -4.63 -2.92
CA LEU A 53 7.59 -3.97 -4.12
C LEU A 53 6.61 -4.16 -5.28
N VAL A 54 6.13 -5.38 -5.50
CA VAL A 54 5.26 -5.74 -6.63
C VAL A 54 3.83 -5.21 -6.42
N ASP A 55 3.23 -5.55 -5.28
CA ASP A 55 1.80 -5.34 -5.01
C ASP A 55 1.49 -3.97 -4.38
N ASP A 56 2.50 -3.20 -3.94
CA ASP A 56 2.29 -1.83 -3.44
C ASP A 56 2.97 -0.78 -4.32
N LEU A 57 4.29 -0.87 -4.51
CA LEU A 57 5.04 0.23 -5.11
C LEU A 57 4.97 0.24 -6.65
N LEU A 58 5.27 -0.88 -7.30
CA LEU A 58 5.37 -0.97 -8.75
C LEU A 58 4.00 -0.85 -9.40
N VAL A 59 2.99 -1.55 -8.88
CA VAL A 59 1.61 -1.48 -9.42
C VAL A 59 1.04 -0.06 -9.39
N LYS A 60 1.30 0.71 -8.32
CA LYS A 60 0.82 2.09 -8.22
C LYS A 60 1.55 3.01 -9.18
N THR A 61 2.86 2.84 -9.30
CA THR A 61 3.70 3.65 -10.21
C THR A 61 3.28 3.43 -11.66
N ASP A 62 3.15 2.17 -12.08
CA ASP A 62 2.75 1.80 -13.44
C ASP A 62 1.36 2.34 -13.79
N ARG A 63 0.37 2.08 -12.93
CA ARG A 63 -1.01 2.55 -13.17
C ARG A 63 -1.12 4.06 -13.23
N ALA A 64 -0.40 4.77 -12.36
CA ALA A 64 -0.42 6.24 -12.35
C ALA A 64 0.29 6.82 -13.59
N SER A 65 1.43 6.26 -14.00
CA SER A 65 2.15 6.75 -15.17
C SER A 65 1.40 6.44 -16.47
N MET A 66 0.91 5.22 -16.63
CA MET A 66 0.21 4.78 -17.83
C MET A 66 -1.16 5.44 -18.02
N ALA A 67 -1.82 5.86 -16.93
CA ALA A 67 -3.02 6.71 -17.01
C ALA A 67 -2.77 8.03 -17.75
N HIS A 68 -1.51 8.46 -17.85
CA HIS A 68 -1.06 9.64 -18.60
C HIS A 68 -0.13 9.29 -19.77
N SER A 69 -0.16 8.03 -20.24
CA SER A 69 0.70 7.53 -21.34
C SER A 69 2.20 7.76 -21.10
N LEU A 70 2.63 7.77 -19.83
CA LEU A 70 4.03 7.89 -19.44
C LEU A 70 4.59 6.53 -19.04
N GLU A 71 5.75 6.17 -19.61
CA GLU A 71 6.49 4.96 -19.23
C GLU A 71 7.49 5.27 -18.11
N ALA A 72 7.20 4.81 -16.88
CA ALA A 72 8.11 4.93 -15.76
C ALA A 72 9.18 3.83 -15.80
N ARG A 73 10.46 4.21 -15.72
CA ARG A 73 11.59 3.27 -15.61
C ARG A 73 12.09 3.17 -14.18
N VAL A 74 12.43 1.96 -13.74
CA VAL A 74 12.90 1.65 -12.37
C VAL A 74 14.30 1.02 -12.39
N PRO A 75 15.39 1.79 -12.57
CA PRO A 75 16.73 1.23 -12.78
C PRO A 75 17.25 0.33 -11.65
N PHE A 76 16.77 0.52 -10.41
CA PHE A 76 17.16 -0.34 -9.29
C PHE A 76 16.54 -1.75 -9.34
N CYS A 77 15.54 -1.97 -10.19
CA CYS A 77 14.93 -3.27 -10.45
C CYS A 77 15.59 -3.99 -11.64
N ASP A 78 16.65 -3.43 -12.23
CA ASP A 78 17.46 -4.16 -13.20
C ASP A 78 17.99 -5.46 -12.58
N PRO A 79 17.88 -6.62 -13.28
CA PRO A 79 18.31 -7.90 -12.73
C PRO A 79 19.76 -7.91 -12.23
N ALA A 80 20.70 -7.29 -12.95
CA ALA A 80 22.10 -7.27 -12.55
C ALA A 80 22.31 -6.44 -11.27
N VAL A 81 21.55 -5.35 -11.11
CA VAL A 81 21.58 -4.53 -9.87
C VAL A 81 20.96 -5.30 -8.70
N ALA A 82 19.82 -5.97 -8.93
CA ALA A 82 19.10 -6.73 -7.91
C ALA A 82 19.91 -7.95 -7.43
N GLU A 83 20.47 -8.74 -8.35
CA GLU A 83 21.31 -9.89 -8.04
C GLU A 83 22.55 -9.49 -7.24
N LEU A 84 23.25 -8.43 -7.67
CA LEU A 84 24.37 -7.89 -6.91
C LEU A 84 23.93 -7.48 -5.51
N ALA A 85 22.83 -6.74 -5.38
CA ALA A 85 22.32 -6.27 -4.09
C ALA A 85 21.94 -7.42 -3.15
N LEU A 86 21.41 -8.53 -3.68
CA LEU A 86 21.06 -9.73 -2.92
C LEU A 86 22.30 -10.48 -2.46
N ALA A 87 23.30 -10.67 -3.33
CA ALA A 87 24.54 -11.38 -3.05
C ALA A 87 25.47 -10.66 -2.03
N LEU A 88 25.31 -9.35 -1.84
CA LEU A 88 26.15 -8.59 -0.91
C LEU A 88 26.02 -9.08 0.55
N PRO A 89 27.13 -9.16 1.31
CA PRO A 89 27.06 -9.38 2.74
C PRO A 89 26.26 -8.28 3.46
N THR A 90 25.47 -8.66 4.48
CA THR A 90 24.67 -7.73 5.29
C THR A 90 25.47 -6.51 5.77
N SER A 91 26.73 -6.71 6.17
CA SER A 91 27.62 -5.64 6.64
C SER A 91 27.91 -4.55 5.59
N LYS A 92 27.79 -4.87 4.29
CA LYS A 92 27.91 -3.92 3.17
C LYS A 92 26.60 -3.18 2.88
N LYS A 93 25.46 -3.72 3.32
CA LYS A 93 24.13 -3.09 3.19
C LYS A 93 23.83 -2.17 4.37
N VAL A 94 24.04 -2.68 5.60
CA VAL A 94 23.69 -2.04 6.87
C VAL A 94 24.78 -2.21 7.94
N ARG A 95 24.88 -1.26 8.88
CA ARG A 95 25.67 -1.37 10.12
C ARG A 95 25.04 -0.45 11.17
N GLY A 96 24.42 -1.03 12.21
CA GLY A 96 23.56 -0.26 13.12
C GLY A 96 22.49 0.50 12.33
N PHE A 97 22.31 1.79 12.59
CA PHE A 97 21.36 2.64 11.86
C PHE A 97 21.86 3.14 10.49
N ALA A 98 23.11 2.85 10.11
CA ALA A 98 23.65 3.24 8.81
C ALA A 98 23.17 2.28 7.71
N LYS A 99 22.24 2.75 6.88
CA LYS A 99 21.63 2.01 5.75
C LYS A 99 22.26 2.40 4.41
N LYS A 100 22.11 1.53 3.40
CA LYS A 100 22.59 1.75 2.01
C LYS A 100 24.10 2.02 1.96
N ARG A 101 24.91 1.34 2.79
CA ARG A 101 26.31 1.70 3.01
C ARG A 101 27.15 1.66 1.74
N LEU A 102 27.13 0.53 1.02
CA LEU A 102 27.88 0.41 -0.24
C LEU A 102 27.37 1.40 -1.29
N LEU A 103 26.05 1.46 -1.49
CA LEU A 103 25.43 2.38 -2.46
C LEU A 103 25.84 3.83 -2.20
N ARG A 104 25.73 4.31 -0.95
CA ARG A 104 26.13 5.68 -0.59
C ARG A 104 27.60 5.96 -0.88
N ARG A 105 28.49 4.99 -0.61
CA ARG A 105 29.91 5.14 -0.92
C ARG A 105 30.17 5.19 -2.42
N ALA A 106 29.47 4.35 -3.20
CA ALA A 106 29.62 4.28 -4.65
C ALA A 106 29.17 5.57 -5.35
N VAL A 107 28.06 6.18 -4.90
CA VAL A 107 27.51 7.40 -5.52
C VAL A 107 28.04 8.71 -4.91
N ALA A 108 28.79 8.66 -3.80
CA ALA A 108 29.29 9.85 -3.12
C ALA A 108 30.08 10.81 -4.04
N PRO A 109 30.92 10.35 -4.99
CA PRO A 109 31.63 11.24 -5.91
C PRO A 109 30.71 11.94 -6.92
N LEU A 110 29.49 11.45 -7.12
CA LEU A 110 28.54 11.95 -8.12
C LEU A 110 27.52 12.95 -7.54
N LEU A 111 27.50 13.13 -6.22
CA LEU A 111 26.47 13.89 -5.53
C LEU A 111 27.06 14.96 -4.61
N PRO A 112 26.36 16.10 -4.43
CA PRO A 112 26.71 17.05 -3.37
C PRO A 112 26.74 16.37 -2.00
N TRP A 113 27.67 16.80 -1.15
CA TRP A 113 27.90 16.21 0.17
C TRP A 113 26.63 16.20 1.05
N SER A 114 25.81 17.25 0.95
CA SER A 114 24.53 17.38 1.66
C SER A 114 23.55 16.27 1.30
N ILE A 115 23.51 15.86 0.03
CA ILE A 115 22.67 14.77 -0.46
C ILE A 115 23.26 13.41 -0.10
N ALA A 116 24.57 13.22 -0.29
CA ALA A 116 25.25 11.96 -0.02
C ALA A 116 25.10 11.52 1.46
N ARG A 117 25.06 12.48 2.39
CA ARG A 117 24.89 12.26 3.82
C ARG A 117 23.46 12.46 4.34
N ALA A 118 22.50 12.81 3.47
CA ALA A 118 21.13 13.02 3.88
C ALA A 118 20.53 11.77 4.56
N ARG A 119 19.76 11.98 5.62
CA ARG A 119 18.98 10.92 6.27
C ARG A 119 17.95 10.38 5.27
N LYS A 120 17.63 9.09 5.34
CA LYS A 120 16.56 8.51 4.51
C LYS A 120 15.25 9.18 4.91
N GLN A 121 14.66 9.92 3.97
CA GLN A 121 13.29 10.39 4.07
C GLN A 121 12.35 9.34 3.49
N GLY A 122 11.16 9.22 4.08
CA GLY A 122 10.07 8.47 3.48
C GLY A 122 9.42 9.30 2.37
N PHE A 123 8.64 8.63 1.53
CA PHE A 123 7.75 9.28 0.57
C PHE A 123 6.32 9.17 1.08
N SER A 124 6.06 9.68 2.28
CA SER A 124 4.71 9.67 2.84
C SER A 124 3.84 10.67 2.07
N VAL A 125 2.68 10.21 1.59
CA VAL A 125 1.66 11.11 1.05
C VAL A 125 1.21 12.05 2.18
N PRO A 126 1.18 13.37 1.96
CA PRO A 126 0.80 14.34 2.99
C PRO A 126 -0.73 14.37 3.18
N MET A 127 -1.30 13.21 3.53
CA MET A 127 -2.74 12.96 3.54
C MET A 127 -3.48 13.94 4.45
N ALA A 128 -2.91 14.25 5.61
CA ALA A 128 -3.49 15.23 6.53
C ALA A 128 -3.55 16.64 5.94
N ALA A 129 -2.57 17.06 5.14
CA ALA A 129 -2.63 18.36 4.47
C ALA A 129 -3.65 18.36 3.33
N TRP A 130 -3.72 17.26 2.58
CA TRP A 130 -4.66 17.10 1.47
C TRP A 130 -6.12 17.06 1.95
N LEU A 131 -6.42 16.27 2.98
CA LEU A 131 -7.76 16.14 3.56
C LEU A 131 -8.23 17.37 4.35
N ARG A 132 -7.34 18.32 4.64
CA ARG A 132 -7.70 19.66 5.14
C ARG A 132 -7.79 20.72 4.04
N GLY A 133 -7.36 20.36 2.83
CA GLY A 133 -7.27 21.26 1.68
C GLY A 133 -7.96 20.65 0.47
N GLY A 134 -7.23 20.50 -0.64
CA GLY A 134 -7.81 20.14 -1.93
C GLY A 134 -8.57 18.81 -2.00
N LEU A 135 -8.37 17.87 -1.06
CA LEU A 135 -9.08 16.60 -1.02
C LEU A 135 -10.30 16.62 -0.07
N GLU A 136 -10.46 17.66 0.73
CA GLU A 136 -11.55 17.81 1.69
C GLU A 136 -12.95 17.75 1.03
N PRO A 137 -13.22 18.46 -0.07
CA PRO A 137 -14.53 18.39 -0.73
C PRO A 137 -14.86 16.99 -1.23
N PHE A 138 -13.87 16.31 -1.83
CA PHE A 138 -14.03 14.94 -2.32
C PHE A 138 -14.26 13.95 -1.17
N ALA A 139 -13.57 14.12 -0.03
CA ALA A 139 -13.81 13.31 1.15
C ALA A 139 -15.25 13.45 1.65
N ARG A 140 -15.81 14.67 1.68
CA ARG A 140 -17.21 14.91 2.06
C ARG A 140 -18.21 14.35 1.07
N GLU A 141 -17.90 14.44 -0.23
CA GLU A 141 -18.74 13.86 -1.28
C GLU A 141 -18.83 12.34 -1.15
N VAL A 142 -17.68 11.66 -1.06
CA VAL A 142 -17.60 10.20 -0.91
C VAL A 142 -18.28 9.76 0.39
N LEU A 143 -18.08 10.49 1.47
CA LEU A 143 -18.60 10.16 2.81
C LEU A 143 -19.89 10.92 3.15
N ALA A 144 -20.66 11.35 2.14
CA ALA A 144 -21.91 12.03 2.34
C ALA A 144 -22.89 11.20 3.18
N THR A 145 -23.68 11.87 4.02
CA THR A 145 -24.62 11.23 4.95
C THR A 145 -25.56 10.25 4.25
N GLU A 146 -26.05 10.63 3.07
CA GLU A 146 -26.95 9.83 2.24
C GLU A 146 -26.25 8.58 1.69
N THR A 147 -25.01 8.71 1.24
CA THR A 147 -24.20 7.59 0.72
C THR A 147 -23.88 6.61 1.84
N VAL A 148 -23.34 7.11 2.95
CA VAL A 148 -22.97 6.29 4.12
C VAL A 148 -24.21 5.63 4.73
N GLY A 149 -25.31 6.38 4.85
CA GLY A 149 -26.58 5.88 5.38
C GLY A 149 -27.20 4.80 4.51
N ARG A 150 -27.20 4.99 3.18
CA ARG A 150 -27.67 3.99 2.20
C ARG A 150 -26.89 2.68 2.29
N GLN A 151 -25.57 2.75 2.49
CA GLN A 151 -24.72 1.57 2.62
C GLN A 151 -24.90 0.82 3.95
N GLY A 152 -25.33 1.51 5.01
CA GLY A 152 -25.77 0.89 6.27
C GLY A 152 -24.67 0.29 7.16
N TYR A 153 -23.40 0.33 6.75
CA TYR A 153 -22.27 -0.24 7.52
C TYR A 153 -21.67 0.72 8.57
N LEU A 154 -21.87 2.03 8.41
CA LEU A 154 -21.24 3.07 9.22
C LEU A 154 -22.30 4.05 9.72
N ARG A 155 -22.02 4.74 10.83
CA ARG A 155 -22.91 5.78 11.38
C ARG A 155 -22.61 7.13 10.73
N PRO A 156 -23.51 7.70 9.91
CA PRO A 156 -23.23 8.92 9.14
C PRO A 156 -22.79 10.12 10.00
N ASP A 157 -23.46 10.35 11.13
CA ASP A 157 -23.14 11.46 12.04
C ASP A 157 -21.76 11.32 12.68
N HIS A 158 -21.29 10.08 12.89
CA HIS A 158 -19.95 9.87 13.42
C HIS A 158 -18.89 10.15 12.36
N VAL A 159 -19.12 9.69 11.12
CA VAL A 159 -18.23 9.94 9.99
C VAL A 159 -18.08 11.45 9.74
N SER A 160 -19.20 12.19 9.70
CA SER A 160 -19.18 13.64 9.53
C SER A 160 -18.35 14.34 10.62
N ARG A 161 -18.52 13.95 11.88
CA ARG A 161 -17.75 14.52 13.01
C ARG A 161 -16.25 14.24 12.90
N LEU A 162 -15.85 13.08 12.38
CA LEU A 162 -14.43 12.76 12.15
C LEU A 162 -13.82 13.72 11.11
N ILE A 163 -14.53 13.96 10.01
CA ILE A 163 -14.10 14.90 8.97
C ILE A 163 -13.98 16.30 9.58
N ASP A 164 -14.99 16.78 10.30
CA ASP A 164 -14.99 18.12 10.90
C ASP A 164 -13.86 18.30 11.93
N ALA A 165 -13.60 17.29 12.77
CA ALA A 165 -12.48 17.32 13.71
C ALA A 165 -11.12 17.38 13.02
N HIS A 166 -10.96 16.65 11.91
CA HIS A 166 -9.72 16.67 11.14
C HIS A 166 -9.49 18.01 10.44
N VAL A 167 -10.53 18.52 9.76
CA VAL A 167 -10.50 19.78 9.00
C VAL A 167 -10.24 20.96 9.92
N ALA A 168 -10.88 20.98 11.10
CA ALA A 168 -10.63 22.01 12.12
C ALA A 168 -9.25 21.90 12.80
N GLY A 169 -8.44 20.88 12.45
CA GLY A 169 -7.10 20.70 13.01
C GLY A 169 -7.06 20.22 14.47
N ARG A 170 -8.20 19.76 15.02
CA ARG A 170 -8.26 19.26 16.41
C ARG A 170 -7.47 17.96 16.57
N GLU A 171 -7.56 17.08 15.58
CA GLU A 171 -6.84 15.80 15.53
C GLU A 171 -6.38 15.46 14.10
N ASP A 172 -5.36 14.61 13.99
CA ASP A 172 -5.00 13.98 12.72
C ASP A 172 -5.73 12.64 12.57
N LEU A 173 -6.86 12.68 11.88
CA LEU A 173 -7.70 11.54 11.56
C LEU A 173 -7.56 11.12 10.08
N SER A 174 -6.48 11.54 9.42
CA SER A 174 -6.28 11.35 7.99
C SER A 174 -6.29 9.88 7.57
N ARG A 175 -5.71 8.99 8.39
CA ARG A 175 -5.70 7.54 8.15
C ARG A 175 -7.11 6.94 8.22
N GLN A 176 -7.89 7.36 9.21
CA GLN A 176 -9.25 6.89 9.45
C GLN A 176 -10.16 7.35 8.30
N ILE A 177 -10.14 8.64 7.97
CA ILE A 177 -10.93 9.22 6.88
C ILE A 177 -10.58 8.55 5.56
N TRP A 178 -9.29 8.39 5.24
CA TRP A 178 -8.87 7.69 4.03
C TRP A 178 -9.37 6.24 3.98
N GLY A 179 -9.28 5.52 5.10
CA GLY A 179 -9.81 4.16 5.22
C GLY A 179 -11.32 4.09 4.98
N LEU A 180 -12.08 5.04 5.54
CA LEU A 180 -13.52 5.15 5.33
C LEU A 180 -13.84 5.45 3.87
N MET A 181 -13.14 6.39 3.23
CA MET A 181 -13.32 6.70 1.81
C MET A 181 -13.07 5.46 0.94
N ALA A 182 -11.96 4.77 1.16
CA ALA A 182 -11.60 3.56 0.41
C ALA A 182 -12.67 2.47 0.60
N PHE A 183 -13.16 2.28 1.82
CA PHE A 183 -14.23 1.34 2.12
C PHE A 183 -15.54 1.72 1.43
N THR A 184 -16.00 2.96 1.56
CA THR A 184 -17.25 3.43 0.95
C THR A 184 -17.22 3.32 -0.57
N LEU A 185 -16.10 3.67 -1.22
CA LEU A 185 -15.91 3.50 -2.67
C LEU A 185 -15.88 2.02 -3.08
N TRP A 186 -15.27 1.16 -2.27
CA TRP A 186 -15.27 -0.29 -2.51
C TRP A 186 -16.68 -0.88 -2.40
N VAL A 187 -17.45 -0.49 -1.37
CA VAL A 187 -18.83 -0.93 -1.21
C VAL A 187 -19.66 -0.51 -2.41
N GLU A 188 -19.57 0.76 -2.81
CA GLU A 188 -20.32 1.31 -3.94
C GLU A 188 -20.06 0.50 -5.22
N ARG A 189 -18.80 0.12 -5.45
CA ARG A 189 -18.35 -0.57 -6.66
C ARG A 189 -18.59 -2.08 -6.65
N TYR A 190 -18.50 -2.74 -5.50
CA TYR A 190 -18.42 -4.20 -5.42
C TYR A 190 -19.46 -4.85 -4.50
N ALA A 191 -19.95 -4.14 -3.49
CA ALA A 191 -20.87 -4.68 -2.49
C ALA A 191 -22.33 -4.21 -2.66
N SER A 192 -22.62 -3.25 -3.54
CA SER A 192 -23.98 -2.79 -3.87
C SER A 192 -24.91 -3.87 -4.47
N SER A 193 -24.46 -5.12 -4.62
CA SER A 193 -25.28 -6.29 -4.98
C SER A 193 -25.40 -7.35 -3.86
N ALA A 194 -24.85 -7.10 -2.67
CA ALA A 194 -24.91 -8.01 -1.54
C ALA A 194 -25.79 -7.42 -0.41
N ALA A 195 -26.71 -8.23 0.12
CA ALA A 195 -27.68 -7.81 1.12
C ALA A 195 -27.02 -7.30 2.42
N PRO A 196 -27.60 -6.28 3.08
CA PRO A 196 -27.05 -5.70 4.31
C PRO A 196 -27.00 -6.69 5.48
N ILE A 197 -26.09 -6.43 6.42
CA ILE A 197 -25.98 -7.17 7.68
C ILE A 197 -27.15 -6.75 8.59
N PRO A 198 -27.98 -7.69 9.10
CA PRO A 198 -29.08 -7.35 9.99
C PRO A 198 -28.58 -6.74 11.31
N ALA A 199 -29.40 -5.85 11.87
CA ALA A 199 -29.18 -5.10 13.10
C ALA A 199 -29.00 -5.99 14.35
#